data_AF-A0A2E8K2C9-F1
#
_entry.id   AF-A0A2E8K2C9-F1
#
_cell.length_a   1.000
_cell.length_b   1.000
_cell.length_c   1.000
_cell.angle_alpha   90.00
_cell.angle_beta   90.00
_cell.angle_gamma   90.00
#
_symmetry.space_group_name_H-M   'P 1'
#
loop_
_entity.id
_entity.type
_entity.pdbx_description
1 polymer ?
#
loop_
_entity_poly.entity_id
_entity_poly.type
_entity_poly.pdbx_seq_one_letter_code
_entity_poly.pdbx_strand_id
1 'polypeptide(L)'
;MTIVSFDFDDTLAWTRVIRDADGDIEDTVPAGVNPHIMPLLHAALDRGDEVHIVTTRHASRWRDITLAELRAWGVLDRLAGVHFTDGEWKAETLSTLRVEVHHDDDQDELDRLPPGCSGVLAPLHPSWGGVR
;
A
#
# COMPACT_ATOMS: atom_id res chain seq x y z
N MET A 1 -16.45 13.82 -2.21
CA MET A 1 -15.28 13.66 -1.35
C MET A 1 -15.40 12.28 -0.76
N THR A 2 -14.47 11.41 -1.12
CA THR A 2 -14.43 10.01 -0.66
C THR A 2 -13.23 9.85 0.25
N ILE A 3 -13.31 8.96 1.24
CA ILE A 3 -12.15 8.59 2.07
C ILE A 3 -11.49 7.36 1.46
N VAL A 4 -10.28 7.52 0.94
CA VAL A 4 -9.53 6.49 0.20
C VAL A 4 -8.25 6.17 0.97
N SER A 5 -7.88 4.89 1.01
CA SER A 5 -6.56 4.51 1.51
C SER A 5 -5.83 3.54 0.61
N PHE A 6 -4.52 3.51 0.79
CA PHE A 6 -3.58 2.64 0.08
C PHE A 6 -2.68 1.96 1.11
N ASP A 7 -2.44 0.67 0.93
CA ASP A 7 -1.28 0.02 1.52
C ASP A 7 0.04 0.58 0.94
N PHE A 8 1.15 0.34 1.63
CA PHE A 8 2.47 0.77 1.21
C PHE A 8 3.27 -0.30 0.44
N ASP A 9 3.53 -1.46 1.03
CA ASP A 9 4.49 -2.45 0.51
C ASP A 9 3.84 -3.29 -0.58
N ASP A 10 4.47 -3.42 -1.74
CA ASP A 10 3.94 -4.10 -2.93
C ASP A 10 2.62 -3.55 -3.51
N THR A 11 1.96 -2.64 -2.80
CA THR A 11 0.88 -1.78 -3.30
C THR A 11 1.38 -0.46 -3.88
N LEU A 12 2.09 0.37 -3.12
CA LEU A 12 2.66 1.65 -3.60
C LEU A 12 4.14 1.53 -3.94
N ALA A 13 4.92 0.91 -3.07
CA ALA A 13 6.33 0.59 -3.27
C ALA A 13 6.45 -0.85 -3.74
N TRP A 14 6.79 -1.06 -5.01
CA TRP A 14 7.02 -2.41 -5.50
C TRP A 14 8.34 -2.97 -5.01
N THR A 15 8.31 -4.26 -4.70
CA THR A 15 9.48 -5.14 -4.68
C THR A 15 9.49 -6.02 -5.91
N ARG A 16 10.68 -6.47 -6.31
CA ARG A 16 10.85 -7.53 -7.31
C ARG A 16 11.61 -8.70 -6.70
N VAL A 17 11.20 -9.88 -7.12
CA VAL A 17 11.79 -11.16 -6.75
C VAL A 17 13.04 -11.39 -7.59
N ILE A 18 14.12 -11.79 -6.93
CA ILE A 18 15.32 -12.39 -7.53
C ILE A 18 15.23 -13.90 -7.31
N ARG A 19 15.38 -14.66 -8.38
CA ARG A 19 15.32 -16.12 -8.35
C ARG A 19 16.69 -16.74 -8.58
N ASP A 20 16.94 -17.86 -7.93
CA ASP A 20 18.14 -18.66 -8.16
C ASP A 20 18.05 -19.46 -9.46
N ALA A 21 19.04 -20.33 -9.70
CA ALA A 21 19.10 -21.17 -10.89
C ALA A 21 17.99 -22.23 -10.96
N ASP A 22 17.43 -22.64 -9.82
CA ASP A 22 16.36 -23.62 -9.71
C ASP A 22 14.96 -22.96 -9.82
N GLY A 23 14.92 -21.63 -9.79
CA GLY A 23 13.71 -20.82 -9.93
C GLY A 23 13.05 -20.48 -8.60
N ASP A 24 13.69 -20.83 -7.47
CA ASP A 24 13.23 -20.50 -6.14
C ASP A 24 13.53 -19.03 -5.81
N ILE A 25 12.76 -18.46 -4.88
CA ILE A 25 12.96 -17.07 -4.44
C ILE A 25 14.23 -17.01 -3.59
N GLU A 26 15.25 -16.32 -4.10
CA GLU A 26 16.50 -16.09 -3.39
C GLU A 26 16.44 -14.78 -2.58
N ASP A 27 15.88 -13.72 -3.18
CA ASP A 27 15.83 -12.40 -2.56
C ASP A 27 14.65 -11.56 -3.09
N THR A 28 14.35 -10.47 -2.40
CA THR A 28 13.40 -9.43 -2.81
C THR A 28 14.08 -8.07 -2.70
N VAL A 29 14.05 -7.29 -3.78
CA VAL A 29 14.71 -5.98 -3.83
C VAL A 29 13.72 -4.89 -4.23
N PRO A 30 13.90 -3.64 -3.78
CA PRO A 30 13.07 -2.52 -4.20
C PRO A 30 13.04 -2.37 -5.73
N ALA A 31 11.86 -2.14 -6.29
CA ALA A 31 11.60 -2.02 -7.72
C ALA A 31 10.92 -0.68 -8.10
N GLY A 32 10.96 0.30 -7.19
CA GLY A 32 10.38 1.62 -7.39
C GLY A 32 8.89 1.67 -7.03
N VAL A 33 8.16 2.63 -7.60
CA VAL A 33 6.73 2.80 -7.35
C VAL A 33 5.89 1.89 -8.25
N ASN A 34 4.73 1.46 -7.76
CA ASN A 34 3.75 0.71 -8.56
C ASN A 34 3.11 1.63 -9.62
N PRO A 35 3.39 1.45 -10.93
CA PRO A 35 2.90 2.30 -12.00
C PRO A 35 1.40 2.13 -12.25
N HIS A 36 0.75 1.10 -11.69
CA HIS A 36 -0.69 0.89 -11.79
C HIS A 36 -1.47 1.58 -10.67
N ILE A 37 -0.87 1.69 -9.47
CA ILE A 37 -1.52 2.27 -8.28
C ILE A 37 -1.18 3.74 -8.09
N MET A 38 0.05 4.18 -8.35
CA MET A 38 0.43 5.58 -8.18
C MET A 38 -0.46 6.58 -8.95
N PRO A 39 -0.88 6.30 -10.20
CA PRO A 39 -1.83 7.18 -10.90
C PRO A 39 -3.18 7.29 -10.19
N LEU A 40 -3.65 6.22 -9.52
CA LEU A 40 -4.90 6.23 -8.76
C LEU A 40 -4.78 7.09 -7.50
N LEU A 41 -3.65 6.99 -6.79
CA LEU A 41 -3.33 7.85 -5.66
C LEU A 41 -3.31 9.33 -6.08
N HIS A 42 -2.59 9.66 -7.17
CA HIS A 42 -2.56 11.04 -7.68
C HIS A 42 -3.95 11.53 -8.10
N ALA A 43 -4.71 10.70 -8.81
CA ALA A 43 -6.07 11.06 -9.21
C ALA A 43 -6.99 11.31 -8.00
N ALA A 44 -6.88 10.53 -6.93
CA ALA A 44 -7.64 10.77 -5.69
C ALA A 44 -7.25 12.10 -5.04
N LEU A 45 -5.94 12.35 -4.90
CA LEU A 45 -5.43 13.62 -4.37
C LEU A 45 -5.85 14.83 -5.24
N ASP A 46 -5.88 14.69 -6.56
CA ASP A 46 -6.23 15.76 -7.50
C ASP A 46 -7.74 16.07 -7.50
N ARG A 47 -8.58 15.07 -7.17
CA ARG A 47 -10.03 15.26 -6.96
C ARG A 47 -10.37 15.91 -5.62
N GLY A 48 -9.41 16.01 -4.70
CA GLY A 48 -9.62 16.48 -3.33
C GLY A 48 -10.29 15.43 -2.44
N ASP A 49 -10.07 14.13 -2.72
CA ASP A 49 -10.44 13.05 -1.82
C ASP A 49 -9.56 13.09 -0.55
N GLU A 50 -10.07 12.55 0.55
CA GLU A 50 -9.29 12.40 1.78
C GLU A 50 -8.46 11.11 1.64
N VAL A 51 -7.14 11.25 1.44
CA VAL A 51 -6.26 10.12 1.12
C VAL A 51 -5.36 9.78 2.31
N HIS A 52 -5.39 8.52 2.73
CA HIS A 52 -4.53 7.97 3.76
C HIS A 52 -3.61 6.87 3.22
N ILE A 53 -2.47 6.68 3.88
CA ILE A 53 -1.67 5.47 3.77
C ILE A 53 -1.87 4.66 5.04
N VAL A 54 -2.14 3.35 4.92
CA VAL A 54 -2.29 2.45 6.06
C VAL A 54 -1.41 1.23 5.80
N THR A 55 -0.39 1.03 6.62
CA THR A 55 0.63 -0.02 6.43
C THR A 55 0.82 -0.86 7.68
N THR A 56 1.14 -2.15 7.52
CA THR A 56 1.50 -3.06 8.61
C THR A 56 2.93 -2.89 9.12
N ARG A 57 3.75 -2.05 8.47
CA ARG A 57 5.11 -1.73 8.93
C ARG A 57 5.10 -1.29 10.40
N HIS A 58 6.10 -1.74 11.16
CA HIS A 58 6.35 -1.24 12.51
C HIS A 58 6.89 0.21 12.49
N ALA A 59 6.15 1.14 13.08
CA ALA A 59 6.50 2.56 13.13
C ALA A 59 7.87 2.81 13.75
N SER A 60 8.22 2.04 14.79
CA SER A 60 9.51 2.16 15.50
C SER A 60 10.73 1.93 14.60
N ARG A 61 10.57 1.21 13.50
CA ARG A 61 11.64 0.88 12.55
C ARG A 61 11.50 1.62 11.23
N TRP A 62 10.28 1.81 10.74
CA TRP A 62 10.04 2.17 9.36
C TRP A 62 9.47 3.56 9.15
N ARG A 63 8.99 4.25 10.20
CA ARG A 63 8.30 5.54 10.07
C ARG A 63 9.10 6.55 9.25
N ASP A 64 10.34 6.81 9.64
CA ASP A 64 11.14 7.85 8.98
C ASP A 64 11.47 7.50 7.52
N ILE A 65 11.66 6.21 7.23
CA ILE A 65 11.94 5.71 5.88
C ILE A 65 10.70 5.87 5.00
N THR A 66 9.55 5.35 5.44
CA THR A 66 8.28 5.46 4.70
C THR A 66 7.91 6.92 4.43
N LEU A 67 8.05 7.80 5.43
CA LEU A 67 7.75 9.23 5.26
C LEU A 67 8.74 9.93 4.31
N ALA A 68 10.02 9.56 4.35
CA ALA A 68 11.01 10.09 3.41
C ALA A 68 10.71 9.67 1.96
N GLU A 69 10.28 8.43 1.73
CA GLU A 69 9.86 7.93 0.42
C GLU A 69 8.63 8.69 -0.11
N LEU A 70 7.57 8.79 0.70
CA LEU A 70 6.35 9.54 0.35
C LEU A 70 6.65 11.02 0.05
N ARG A 71 7.61 11.63 0.78
CA ARG A 71 8.06 12.99 0.50
C ARG A 71 8.84 13.07 -0.81
N ALA A 72 9.72 12.11 -1.07
CA ALA A 72 10.48 12.06 -2.33
C ALA A 72 9.58 11.88 -3.56
N TRP A 73 8.45 11.17 -3.40
CA TRP A 73 7.42 11.05 -4.44
C TRP A 73 6.50 12.28 -4.55
N GLY A 74 6.66 13.28 -3.67
CA GLY A 74 5.91 14.53 -3.69
C GLY A 74 4.45 14.40 -3.25
N VAL A 75 4.10 13.35 -2.50
CA VAL A 75 2.71 13.10 -2.07
C VAL A 75 2.49 13.35 -0.59
N LEU A 76 3.53 13.28 0.25
CA LEU A 76 3.39 13.32 1.71
C LEU A 76 2.53 14.48 2.23
N ASP A 77 2.82 15.71 1.78
CA ASP A 77 2.15 16.92 2.28
C ASP A 77 0.70 17.06 1.81
N ARG A 78 0.25 16.16 0.90
CA ARG A 78 -1.12 16.10 0.38
C ARG A 78 -1.96 15.02 1.05
N LEU A 79 -1.35 14.13 1.84
CA LEU A 79 -2.03 13.04 2.53
C LEU A 79 -2.71 13.55 3.80
N ALA A 80 -3.88 12.99 4.10
CA ALA A 80 -4.58 13.24 5.36
C ALA A 80 -3.92 12.49 6.55
N GLY A 81 -3.21 11.38 6.28
CA GLY A 81 -2.41 10.70 7.29
C GLY A 81 -1.66 9.48 6.77
N VAL A 82 -0.63 9.08 7.52
CA VAL A 82 0.11 7.83 7.33
C VAL A 82 0.03 7.05 8.63
N HIS A 83 -0.62 5.89 8.58
CA HIS A 83 -0.97 5.07 9.74
C HIS A 83 -0.20 3.77 9.70
N PHE A 84 0.46 3.45 10.81
CA PHE A 84 1.23 2.23 11.00
C PHE A 84 0.44 1.36 11.98
N THR A 85 0.09 0.14 11.58
CA THR A 85 -0.66 -0.79 12.44
C THR A 85 0.27 -1.68 13.28
N ASP A 86 1.59 -1.54 13.12
CA ASP A 86 2.60 -2.26 13.90
C ASP A 86 2.42 -3.79 13.84
N GLY A 87 2.13 -4.32 12.65
CA GLY A 87 1.95 -5.76 12.38
C GLY A 87 0.53 -6.27 12.56
N GLU A 88 -0.39 -5.43 13.05
CA GLU A 88 -1.81 -5.78 13.18
C GLU A 88 -2.57 -5.59 11.86
N TRP A 89 -3.71 -6.26 11.73
CA TRP A 89 -4.61 -6.12 10.58
C TRP A 89 -5.09 -4.68 10.38
N LYS A 90 -5.27 -4.25 9.14
CA LYS A 90 -5.66 -2.86 8.83
C LYS A 90 -7.12 -2.55 9.12
N ALA A 91 -7.97 -3.59 9.20
CA ALA A 91 -9.42 -3.47 9.32
C ALA A 91 -9.91 -2.48 10.39
N GLU A 92 -9.32 -2.49 11.58
CA GLU A 92 -9.70 -1.58 12.67
C GLU A 92 -9.36 -0.11 12.35
N THR A 93 -8.18 0.13 11.79
CA THR A 93 -7.75 1.46 11.35
C THR A 93 -8.64 1.97 10.23
N LEU A 94 -8.91 1.13 9.22
CA LEU A 94 -9.80 1.46 8.10
C LEU A 94 -11.23 1.79 8.56
N SER A 95 -11.74 1.04 9.55
CA SER A 95 -13.05 1.28 10.15
C SER A 95 -13.11 2.60 10.91
N THR A 96 -12.08 2.90 11.72
CA THR A 96 -11.97 4.14 12.50
C THR A 96 -11.93 5.37 11.59
N LEU A 97 -11.18 5.28 10.49
CA LEU A 97 -11.08 6.33 9.48
C LEU A 97 -12.31 6.40 8.57
N ARG A 98 -13.19 5.40 8.60
CA ARG A 98 -14.36 5.25 7.71
C ARG A 98 -13.96 5.26 6.23
N VAL A 99 -12.86 4.57 5.92
CA VAL A 99 -12.40 4.40 4.53
C VAL A 99 -13.52 3.74 3.71
N GLU A 100 -13.79 4.32 2.55
CA GLU A 100 -14.78 3.81 1.59
C GLU A 100 -14.11 2.92 0.52
N VAL A 101 -12.85 3.19 0.17
CA VAL A 101 -12.08 2.40 -0.80
C VAL A 101 -10.65 2.18 -0.29
N HIS A 102 -10.23 0.92 -0.17
CA HIS A 102 -8.88 0.52 0.18
C HIS A 102 -8.19 -0.21 -0.97
N HIS A 103 -6.94 0.15 -1.26
CA HIS A 103 -6.10 -0.54 -2.23
C HIS A 103 -5.01 -1.30 -1.49
N ASP A 104 -4.89 -2.59 -1.77
CA ASP A 104 -3.96 -3.51 -1.11
C ASP A 104 -3.60 -4.64 -2.08
N ASP A 105 -2.38 -5.15 -2.04
CA ASP A 105 -1.95 -6.32 -2.83
C ASP A 105 -2.23 -7.63 -2.09
N ASP A 106 -2.51 -7.58 -0.79
CA ASP A 106 -2.84 -8.75 0.01
C ASP A 106 -4.35 -9.03 0.02
N GLN A 107 -4.75 -10.13 -0.62
CA GLN A 107 -6.15 -10.57 -0.65
C GLN A 107 -6.70 -10.87 0.76
N ASP A 108 -5.85 -11.32 1.68
CA ASP A 108 -6.23 -11.64 3.05
C ASP A 108 -6.62 -10.35 3.83
N GLU A 109 -5.91 -9.24 3.62
CA GLU A 109 -6.31 -7.93 4.15
C GLU A 109 -7.63 -7.45 3.53
N LEU A 110 -7.81 -7.64 2.23
CA LEU A 110 -9.04 -7.26 1.51
C LEU A 110 -10.27 -8.04 1.96
N ASP A 111 -10.12 -9.32 2.30
CA ASP A 111 -11.21 -10.16 2.80
C ASP A 111 -11.66 -9.76 4.22
N ARG A 112 -10.84 -8.99 4.94
CA ARG A 112 -11.08 -8.51 6.32
C ARG A 112 -11.61 -7.08 6.37
N LEU A 113 -11.90 -6.46 5.22
CA LEU A 113 -12.35 -5.07 5.18
C LEU A 113 -13.62 -4.83 6.01
N PRO A 114 -13.71 -3.68 6.70
CA PRO A 114 -14.89 -3.34 7.48
C PRO A 114 -16.11 -3.08 6.57
N PRO A 115 -17.34 -3.23 7.11
CA PRO A 115 -18.55 -2.92 6.34
C PRO A 115 -18.53 -1.51 5.76
N GLY A 116 -18.85 -1.39 4.47
CA GLY A 116 -18.85 -0.11 3.75
C GLY A 116 -17.51 0.27 3.13
N CYS A 117 -16.43 -0.48 3.38
CA CYS A 117 -15.16 -0.33 2.68
C CYS A 117 -15.08 -1.32 1.50
N SER A 118 -14.76 -0.82 0.31
CA SER A 118 -14.55 -1.64 -0.88
C SER A 118 -13.05 -1.87 -1.12
N GLY A 119 -12.67 -3.11 -1.41
CA GLY A 119 -11.29 -3.48 -1.71
C GLY A 119 -10.96 -3.39 -3.20
N VAL A 120 -9.75 -2.94 -3.52
CA VAL A 120 -9.17 -2.98 -4.86
C VAL A 120 -7.82 -3.68 -4.79
N LEU A 121 -7.74 -4.88 -5.37
CA LEU A 121 -6.49 -5.64 -5.40
C LEU A 121 -5.45 -4.94 -6.28
N ALA A 122 -4.32 -4.61 -5.68
CA ALA A 122 -3.19 -4.02 -6.38
C ALA A 122 -2.40 -5.09 -7.13
N PRO A 123 -2.01 -4.85 -8.40
CA PRO A 123 -1.17 -5.79 -9.12
C PRO A 123 0.26 -5.74 -8.56
N LEU A 124 0.79 -6.92 -8.27
CA LEU A 124 2.19 -7.14 -7.91
C LEU A 124 3.13 -6.88 -9.10
N HIS A 125 4.40 -6.63 -8.80
CA HIS A 125 5.43 -6.56 -9.82
C HIS A 125 5.50 -7.88 -10.64
N PRO A 126 5.68 -7.86 -11.97
CA PRO A 126 5.61 -9.06 -12.81
C PRO A 126 6.58 -10.20 -12.44
N SER A 127 7.66 -9.93 -11.71
CA SER A 127 8.58 -10.96 -11.20
C SER A 127 7.93 -11.95 -10.23
N TRP A 128 6.83 -11.53 -9.59
CA TRP A 128 6.01 -12.39 -8.73
C TRP A 128 5.18 -13.41 -9.54
N GLY A 129 5.15 -13.29 -10.87
CA GLY A 129 4.51 -14.28 -11.74
C GLY A 129 5.05 -15.70 -11.51
N GLY A 130 4.13 -16.66 -11.35
CA GLY A 130 4.46 -18.06 -11.08
C GLY A 130 4.49 -18.44 -9.60
N VAL A 131 4.36 -17.48 -8.68
CA VAL A 131 4.04 -17.75 -7.26
C VAL A 131 2.53 -17.95 -7.16
N ARG A 132 2.09 -19.14 -6.75
CA ARG A 132 0.69 -19.48 -6.46
C ARG A 132 0.55 -19.81 -4.99
#